data_AF-A0A949HQL6-F1
#
_entry.id   AF-A0A949HQL6-F1
#
_cell.length_a   1.000
_cell.length_b   1.000
_cell.length_c   1.000
_cell.angle_alpha   90.00
_cell.angle_beta   90.00
_cell.angle_gamma   90.00
#
_symmetry.space_group_name_H-M   'P 1'
#
loop_
_entity.id
_entity.type
_entity.pdbx_description
1 polymer ?
#
loop_
_entity_poly.entity_id
_entity_poly.type
_entity_poly.pdbx_seq_one_letter_code
_entity_poly.pdbx_strand_id
1 'polypeptide(L)'
;MFLKILCWIAFLVVCTTGSEAILWAQEEIPRATDGSVLTADQVEFFESKVRPVLVEHCYECHSQSQSNGGLRLDHRDGLRSGGDSGPAIDLDQPQTSLMLQAIRYQNADLQMPPSGKLDSRELEILEKWILDRAPDPRVLPSDLPTGKPVGMSIQEGREFWSFR
;
A
#
# COMPACT_ATOMS: atom_id res chain seq x y z
N MET A 1 -5.02 79.16 8.65
CA MET A 1 -5.91 79.91 9.54
C MET A 1 -7.04 78.96 9.91
N PHE A 2 -6.78 77.97 10.78
CA PHE A 2 -6.99 78.02 12.23
C PHE A 2 -8.37 78.58 12.61
N LEU A 3 -9.20 77.71 13.21
CA LEU A 3 -10.44 77.92 13.98
C LEU A 3 -11.58 77.06 13.39
N LYS A 4 -12.39 76.31 14.12
CA LYS A 4 -12.62 76.16 15.57
C LYS A 4 -13.59 74.96 15.72
N ILE A 5 -13.32 74.01 16.64
CA ILE A 5 -14.06 73.80 17.92
C ILE A 5 -15.48 73.24 17.68
N LEU A 6 -15.70 71.94 17.85
CA LEU A 6 -15.93 71.17 19.10
C LEU A 6 -17.40 71.16 19.55
N CYS A 7 -17.78 70.01 20.14
CA CYS A 7 -19.02 69.70 20.86
C CYS A 7 -20.22 69.44 19.92
N TRP A 8 -20.87 68.29 19.94
CA TRP A 8 -21.58 67.72 21.09
C TRP A 8 -21.71 66.18 21.00
N ILE A 9 -21.47 65.52 22.13
CA ILE A 9 -22.12 64.29 22.64
C ILE A 9 -21.85 62.99 21.85
N ALA A 10 -20.89 62.17 22.26
CA ALA A 10 -21.01 61.18 23.35
C ALA A 10 -22.08 60.10 23.10
N PHE A 11 -21.70 59.04 22.40
CA PHE A 11 -22.18 57.70 22.70
C PHE A 11 -20.99 56.75 22.81
N LEU A 12 -20.61 56.55 24.07
CA LEU A 12 -19.80 55.44 24.54
C LEU A 12 -20.55 54.12 24.30
N VAL A 13 -19.78 53.02 24.31
CA VAL A 13 -20.19 51.61 24.14
C VAL A 13 -20.33 51.25 22.65
N VAL A 14 -19.45 50.46 22.04
CA VAL A 14 -19.28 49.02 22.27
C VAL A 14 -17.88 48.54 21.85
N CYS A 15 -17.28 47.78 22.77
CA CYS A 15 -16.33 46.66 22.60
C CYS A 15 -15.39 46.63 21.39
N THR A 16 -14.13 46.95 21.69
CA THR A 16 -12.96 46.23 21.21
C THR A 16 -13.14 44.73 21.37
N THR A 17 -13.27 44.00 20.26
CA THR A 17 -12.52 42.76 19.97
C THR A 17 -12.83 42.37 18.54
N GLY A 18 -11.80 42.35 17.69
CA GLY A 18 -11.90 41.80 16.36
C GLY A 18 -12.25 40.32 16.41
N SER A 19 -13.32 39.96 15.72
CA SER A 19 -13.49 38.62 15.15
C SER A 19 -13.72 38.85 13.68
N GLU A 20 -12.62 38.88 12.95
CA GLU A 20 -12.64 38.83 11.51
C GLU A 20 -13.45 37.60 11.10
N ALA A 21 -14.37 37.87 10.18
CA ALA A 21 -15.03 36.88 9.38
C ALA A 21 -13.98 35.98 8.74
N ILE A 22 -13.84 34.78 9.26
CA ILE A 22 -13.46 33.65 8.45
C ILE A 22 -14.44 32.54 8.82
N LEU A 23 -15.51 32.46 8.03
CA LEU A 23 -16.20 31.21 7.75
C LEU A 23 -15.13 30.25 7.21
N TRP A 24 -14.43 29.57 8.10
CA TRP A 24 -13.65 28.39 7.73
C TRP A 24 -14.68 27.31 7.44
N ALA A 25 -15.12 27.26 6.18
CA ALA A 25 -15.67 26.06 5.60
C ALA A 25 -14.64 24.95 5.82
N GLN A 26 -14.88 24.14 6.85
CA GLN A 26 -14.16 22.90 7.05
C GLN A 26 -14.72 21.93 6.01
N GLU A 27 -14.31 22.09 4.75
CA GLU A 27 -14.29 20.95 3.83
C GLU A 27 -13.35 19.94 4.49
N GLU A 28 -13.94 18.91 5.08
CA GLU A 28 -13.21 17.71 5.45
C GLU A 28 -12.64 17.13 4.16
N ILE A 29 -11.40 17.54 3.83
CA ILE A 29 -10.59 16.88 2.83
C ILE A 29 -10.58 15.41 3.24
N PRO A 30 -11.16 14.48 2.45
CA PRO A 30 -11.06 13.07 2.78
C PRO A 30 -9.57 12.77 2.84
N ARG A 31 -9.08 12.47 4.04
CA ARG A 31 -7.71 12.03 4.25
C ARG A 31 -7.58 10.75 3.46
N ALA A 32 -6.99 10.83 2.28
CA ALA A 32 -6.54 9.67 1.55
C ALA A 32 -5.56 8.94 2.47
N THR A 33 -6.05 7.93 3.18
CA THR A 33 -5.23 6.91 3.79
C THR A 33 -4.69 6.07 2.65
N ASP A 34 -3.64 6.59 2.03
CA ASP A 34 -2.73 5.82 1.20
C ASP A 34 -2.14 4.70 2.06
N GLY A 35 -2.54 3.47 1.72
CA GLY A 35 -2.46 2.29 2.58
C GLY A 35 -3.74 1.47 2.49
N SER A 36 -4.21 1.23 1.26
CA SER A 36 -5.40 0.46 0.94
C SER A 36 -5.44 -0.84 1.74
N VAL A 37 -6.38 -0.92 2.68
CA VAL A 37 -6.76 -2.20 3.30
C VAL A 37 -7.22 -3.10 2.15
N LEU A 38 -6.54 -4.24 1.96
CA LEU A 38 -6.91 -5.20 0.93
C LEU A 38 -8.31 -5.76 1.22
N THR A 39 -9.14 -5.92 0.19
CA THR A 39 -10.44 -6.59 0.34
C THR A 39 -10.24 -8.09 0.54
N ALA A 40 -11.24 -8.77 1.12
CA ALA A 40 -11.20 -10.22 1.28
C ALA A 40 -11.01 -10.94 -0.07
N ASP A 41 -11.71 -10.48 -1.12
CA ASP A 41 -11.60 -11.04 -2.47
C ASP A 41 -10.20 -10.86 -3.06
N GLN A 42 -9.53 -9.73 -2.81
CA GLN A 42 -8.16 -9.50 -3.26
C GLN A 42 -7.18 -10.45 -2.58
N VAL A 43 -7.35 -10.67 -1.28
CA VAL A 43 -6.55 -11.63 -0.52
C VAL A 43 -6.81 -13.05 -1.02
N GLU A 44 -8.07 -13.45 -1.18
CA GLU A 44 -8.43 -14.78 -1.69
C GLU A 44 -7.88 -15.03 -3.10
N PHE A 45 -7.99 -14.05 -4.00
CA PHE A 45 -7.43 -14.15 -5.34
C PHE A 45 -5.91 -14.30 -5.30
N PHE A 46 -5.24 -13.51 -4.47
CA PHE A 46 -3.80 -13.62 -4.29
C PHE A 46 -3.39 -15.02 -3.79
N GLU A 47 -4.00 -15.48 -2.69
CA GLU A 47 -3.65 -16.75 -2.05
C GLU A 47 -3.99 -17.96 -2.93
N SER A 48 -5.14 -17.95 -3.61
CA SER A 48 -5.64 -19.11 -4.35
C SER A 48 -5.20 -19.16 -5.82
N LYS A 49 -4.85 -18.03 -6.43
CA LYS A 49 -4.50 -17.94 -7.86
C LYS A 49 -3.07 -17.46 -8.08
N VAL A 50 -2.66 -16.37 -7.45
CA VAL A 50 -1.36 -15.73 -7.73
C VAL A 50 -0.22 -16.47 -7.05
N ARG A 51 -0.32 -16.72 -5.74
CA ARG A 51 0.74 -17.35 -4.95
C ARG A 51 1.19 -18.71 -5.52
N PRO A 52 0.30 -19.63 -5.95
CA PRO A 52 0.75 -20.89 -6.54
C PRO A 52 1.65 -20.70 -7.77
N VAL A 53 1.31 -19.75 -8.65
CA VAL A 53 2.13 -19.44 -9.84
C VAL A 53 3.48 -18.85 -9.44
N LEU A 54 3.51 -17.93 -8.46
CA LEU A 54 4.78 -17.36 -7.97
C LEU A 54 5.67 -18.41 -7.30
N VAL A 55 5.09 -19.33 -6.54
CA VAL A 55 5.83 -20.42 -5.88
C VAL A 55 6.45 -21.35 -6.92
N GLU A 56 5.65 -21.78 -7.89
CA GLU A 56 6.07 -22.76 -8.89
C GLU A 56 7.13 -22.18 -9.84
N HIS A 57 6.93 -20.94 -10.31
CA HIS A 57 7.70 -20.42 -11.45
C HIS A 57 8.69 -19.31 -11.11
N CYS A 58 8.61 -18.70 -9.92
CA CYS A 58 9.37 -17.49 -9.61
C CYS A 58 10.31 -17.64 -8.41
N TYR A 59 9.90 -18.34 -7.36
CA TYR A 59 10.64 -18.32 -6.08
C TYR A 59 11.95 -19.10 -6.09
N GLU A 60 12.13 -20.06 -7.00
CA GLU A 60 13.42 -20.74 -7.15
C GLU A 60 14.56 -19.73 -7.41
N CYS A 61 14.28 -18.63 -8.12
CA CYS A 61 15.27 -17.63 -8.51
C CYS A 61 15.09 -16.24 -7.87
N HIS A 62 13.90 -15.91 -7.35
CA HIS A 62 13.54 -14.57 -6.85
C HIS A 62 12.86 -14.61 -5.47
N SER A 63 13.51 -15.23 -4.50
CA SER A 63 13.09 -15.35 -3.10
C SER A 63 14.23 -15.07 -2.13
N GLN A 64 14.00 -15.27 -0.83
CA GLN A 64 15.03 -15.08 0.19
C GLN A 64 16.27 -15.96 -0.01
N SER A 65 16.08 -17.18 -0.50
CA SER A 65 17.19 -18.12 -0.71
C SER A 65 18.02 -17.77 -1.94
N GLN A 66 17.40 -17.18 -2.96
CA GLN A 66 18.05 -16.82 -4.21
C GLN A 66 17.39 -15.58 -4.81
N SER A 67 18.17 -14.52 -5.05
CA SER A 67 17.68 -13.22 -5.52
C SER A 67 18.42 -12.77 -6.78
N ASN A 68 18.18 -13.47 -7.89
CA ASN A 68 18.81 -13.14 -9.17
C ASN A 68 18.44 -11.71 -9.59
N GLY A 69 19.44 -10.93 -10.01
CA GLY A 69 19.27 -9.51 -10.34
C GLY A 69 18.79 -8.65 -9.18
N GLY A 70 19.07 -9.06 -7.93
CA GLY A 70 18.64 -8.36 -6.71
C GLY A 70 17.14 -8.41 -6.44
N LEU A 71 16.36 -9.14 -7.25
CA LEU A 71 14.90 -9.12 -7.19
C LEU A 71 14.34 -10.15 -6.20
N ARG A 72 13.34 -9.70 -5.42
CA ARG A 72 12.60 -10.50 -4.44
C ARG A 72 11.11 -10.42 -4.72
N LEU A 73 10.49 -11.56 -5.02
CA LEU A 73 9.05 -11.66 -5.33
C LEU A 73 8.25 -12.35 -4.23
N ASP A 74 8.90 -12.78 -3.14
CA ASP A 74 8.33 -13.54 -2.04
C ASP A 74 7.65 -12.68 -0.96
N HIS A 75 7.79 -11.36 -1.03
CA HIS A 75 7.12 -10.39 -0.16
C HIS A 75 6.79 -9.10 -0.94
N ARG A 76 5.77 -8.35 -0.49
CA ARG A 76 5.23 -7.20 -1.23
C ARG A 76 6.25 -6.11 -1.54
N ASP A 77 7.07 -5.76 -0.57
CA ASP A 77 7.98 -4.62 -0.72
C ASP A 77 9.13 -4.94 -1.68
N GLY A 78 9.51 -6.22 -1.81
CA GLY A 78 10.44 -6.68 -2.83
C GLY A 78 9.92 -6.48 -4.25
N LEU A 79 8.63 -6.71 -4.50
CA LEU A 79 8.01 -6.45 -5.81
C LEU A 79 8.04 -4.97 -6.18
N ARG A 80 7.79 -4.10 -5.19
CA ARG A 80 7.69 -2.65 -5.38
C ARG A 80 9.06 -2.01 -5.52
N SER A 81 10.03 -2.44 -4.72
CA SER A 81 11.41 -1.97 -4.78
C SER A 81 12.08 -2.46 -6.07
N GLY A 82 11.77 -3.70 -6.47
CA GLY A 82 12.37 -4.35 -7.63
C GLY A 82 13.81 -4.77 -7.41
N GLY A 83 14.51 -5.01 -8.51
CA GLY A 83 15.92 -5.44 -8.52
C GLY A 83 16.83 -4.41 -9.18
N ASP A 84 17.94 -4.86 -9.73
CA ASP A 84 18.96 -4.03 -10.38
C ASP A 84 18.41 -3.25 -11.60
N SER A 85 17.32 -3.75 -12.21
CA SER A 85 16.63 -3.10 -13.32
C SER A 85 15.54 -2.11 -12.89
N GLY A 86 15.36 -1.90 -11.57
CA GLY A 86 14.29 -1.08 -11.00
C GLY A 86 13.06 -1.90 -10.60
N PRO A 87 11.93 -1.23 -10.29
CA PRO A 87 10.69 -1.84 -9.83
C PRO A 87 10.19 -2.96 -10.75
N ALA A 88 9.84 -4.12 -10.18
CA ALA A 88 9.27 -5.20 -10.97
C ALA A 88 7.86 -4.86 -11.46
N ILE A 89 7.09 -4.18 -10.59
CA ILE A 89 5.74 -3.69 -10.87
C ILE A 89 5.70 -2.18 -10.66
N ASP A 90 5.34 -1.46 -11.72
CA ASP A 90 5.01 -0.05 -11.64
C ASP A 90 3.53 0.07 -11.24
N LEU A 91 3.25 0.56 -10.03
CA LEU A 91 1.88 0.69 -9.55
C LEU A 91 1.11 1.79 -10.31
N ASP A 92 1.79 2.82 -10.79
CA ASP A 92 1.15 3.94 -11.49
C ASP A 92 0.88 3.62 -12.95
N GLN A 93 1.77 2.84 -13.58
CA GLN A 93 1.61 2.34 -14.93
C GLN A 93 1.78 0.81 -15.00
N PRO A 94 0.82 0.01 -14.49
CA PRO A 94 0.95 -1.44 -14.42
C PRO A 94 1.27 -2.10 -15.77
N GLN A 95 0.71 -1.58 -16.86
CA GLN A 95 0.91 -2.08 -18.22
C GLN A 95 2.37 -2.05 -18.70
N THR A 96 3.19 -1.14 -18.18
CA THR A 96 4.60 -0.99 -18.57
C THR A 96 5.55 -1.72 -17.63
N SER A 97 5.02 -2.41 -16.60
CA SER A 97 5.80 -3.14 -15.59
C SER A 97 6.79 -4.12 -16.23
N LEU A 98 8.02 -4.15 -15.71
CA LEU A 98 9.06 -5.08 -16.15
C LEU A 98 8.62 -6.53 -16.01
N MET A 99 7.90 -6.87 -14.94
CA MET A 99 7.37 -8.22 -14.73
C MET A 99 6.44 -8.65 -15.88
N LEU A 100 5.58 -7.78 -16.40
CA LEU A 100 4.74 -8.10 -17.57
C LEU A 100 5.57 -8.34 -18.82
N GLN A 101 6.57 -7.49 -19.08
CA GLN A 101 7.46 -7.64 -20.24
C GLN A 101 8.22 -8.97 -20.17
N ALA A 102 8.69 -9.32 -18.97
CA ALA A 102 9.43 -10.55 -18.68
C ALA A 102 8.57 -11.80 -18.91
N ILE A 103 7.38 -11.89 -18.29
CA ILE A 103 6.52 -13.09 -18.41
C ILE A 103 5.86 -13.24 -19.78
N ARG A 104 5.69 -12.14 -20.52
CA ARG A 104 5.19 -12.17 -21.90
C ARG A 104 6.29 -12.46 -22.93
N TYR A 105 7.56 -12.46 -22.52
CA TYR A 105 8.73 -12.57 -23.39
C TYR A 105 8.84 -11.42 -24.40
N GLN A 106 8.44 -10.21 -24.02
CA GLN A 106 8.50 -9.03 -24.89
C GLN A 106 9.89 -8.40 -24.95
N ASN A 107 10.74 -8.71 -23.97
CA ASN A 107 12.15 -8.32 -23.94
C ASN A 107 13.01 -9.59 -23.88
N ALA A 108 13.93 -9.74 -24.86
CA ALA A 108 14.79 -10.91 -24.98
C ALA A 108 15.79 -11.06 -23.82
N ASP A 109 16.18 -9.96 -23.18
CA ASP A 109 17.15 -9.96 -22.08
C ASP A 109 16.51 -10.23 -20.71
N LEU A 110 15.17 -10.22 -20.64
CA LEU A 110 14.41 -10.33 -19.39
C LEU A 110 13.41 -11.50 -19.39
N GLN A 111 13.54 -12.47 -20.30
CA GLN A 111 12.57 -13.56 -20.42
C GLN A 111 12.54 -14.41 -19.15
N MET A 112 11.36 -14.48 -18.53
CA MET A 112 11.11 -15.25 -17.31
C MET A 112 9.78 -15.99 -17.39
N PRO A 113 9.65 -17.23 -16.91
CA PRO A 113 10.73 -18.07 -16.35
C PRO A 113 11.72 -18.55 -17.42
N PRO A 114 12.98 -18.86 -17.07
CA PRO A 114 13.99 -19.35 -18.02
C PRO A 114 13.74 -20.80 -18.47
N SER A 115 12.96 -21.57 -17.69
CA SER A 115 12.59 -22.96 -17.98
C SER A 115 11.55 -23.10 -19.09
N GLY A 116 10.88 -22.00 -19.44
CA GLY A 116 9.83 -21.97 -20.45
C GLY A 116 8.77 -20.92 -20.12
N LYS A 117 8.01 -20.53 -21.12
CA LYS A 117 6.93 -19.55 -20.95
C LYS A 117 5.79 -20.17 -20.15
N LEU A 118 5.18 -19.37 -19.28
CA LEU A 118 3.98 -19.73 -18.53
C LEU A 118 2.87 -20.18 -19.48
N ASP A 119 2.00 -21.08 -19.00
CA ASP A 119 0.79 -21.38 -19.74
C ASP A 119 -0.13 -20.16 -19.81
N SER A 120 -1.07 -20.17 -20.77
CA SER A 120 -1.94 -19.03 -21.01
C SER A 120 -2.76 -18.62 -19.78
N ARG A 121 -3.21 -19.60 -18.97
CA ARG A 121 -4.03 -19.35 -17.79
C ARG A 121 -3.21 -18.72 -16.67
N GLU A 122 -2.01 -19.23 -16.43
CA GLU A 122 -1.10 -18.67 -15.42
C GLU A 122 -0.65 -17.26 -15.79
N LEU A 123 -0.35 -17.03 -17.07
CA LEU A 123 -0.02 -15.71 -17.59
C LEU A 123 -1.19 -14.73 -17.38
N GLU A 124 -2.42 -15.13 -17.72
CA GLU A 124 -3.63 -14.31 -17.50
C GLU A 124 -3.85 -13.97 -16.01
N ILE A 125 -3.58 -14.91 -15.10
CA ILE A 125 -3.69 -14.69 -13.65
C ILE A 125 -2.71 -13.61 -13.19
N LEU A 126 -1.42 -13.75 -13.55
CA LEU A 126 -0.40 -12.77 -13.16
C LEU A 126 -0.64 -11.42 -13.83
N GLU A 127 -1.06 -11.44 -15.10
CA GLU A 127 -1.39 -10.22 -15.83
C GLU A 127 -2.52 -9.46 -15.13
N LYS A 128 -3.64 -10.13 -14.86
CA LYS A 128 -4.76 -9.53 -14.14
C LYS A 128 -4.30 -8.95 -12.80
N TRP A 129 -3.55 -9.72 -12.03
CA TRP A 129 -3.05 -9.29 -10.72
C TRP A 129 -2.18 -8.03 -10.80
N ILE A 130 -1.26 -7.96 -11.77
CA ILE A 130 -0.41 -6.79 -11.98
C ILE A 130 -1.26 -5.58 -12.36
N LEU A 131 -2.21 -5.74 -13.29
CA LEU A 131 -3.10 -4.67 -13.74
C LEU A 131 -4.01 -4.13 -12.63
N ASP A 132 -4.37 -4.96 -11.67
CA ASP A 132 -5.10 -4.57 -10.45
C ASP A 132 -4.20 -3.89 -9.40
N ARG A 133 -3.00 -3.42 -9.78
CA ARG A 133 -1.96 -2.82 -8.93
C ARG A 133 -1.39 -3.78 -7.88
N ALA A 134 -1.32 -5.07 -8.22
CA ALA A 134 -0.73 -6.13 -7.43
C ALA A 134 -1.12 -6.13 -5.94
N PRO A 135 -2.40 -6.31 -5.59
CA PRO A 135 -2.83 -6.48 -4.20
C PRO A 135 -2.08 -7.65 -3.55
N ASP A 136 -1.33 -7.39 -2.49
CA ASP A 136 -0.41 -8.36 -1.90
C ASP A 136 -0.45 -8.31 -0.36
N PRO A 137 -0.94 -9.36 0.31
CA PRO A 137 -1.04 -9.41 1.77
C PRO A 137 0.31 -9.71 2.47
N ARG A 138 1.37 -10.05 1.71
CA ARG A 138 2.65 -10.49 2.27
C ARG A 138 3.47 -9.31 2.75
N VAL A 139 3.58 -9.17 4.05
CA VAL A 139 4.48 -8.21 4.72
C VAL A 139 5.64 -8.96 5.37
N LEU A 140 6.81 -8.33 5.48
CA LEU A 140 7.86 -8.94 6.28
C LEU A 140 7.45 -8.88 7.77
N PRO A 141 7.96 -9.81 8.59
CA PRO A 141 7.71 -9.77 10.04
C PRO A 141 8.11 -8.45 10.70
N SER A 142 9.12 -7.76 10.16
CA SER A 142 9.53 -6.42 10.59
C SER A 142 8.46 -5.34 10.38
N ASP A 143 7.54 -5.57 9.45
CA ASP A 143 6.51 -4.62 9.04
C ASP A 143 5.14 -4.98 9.62
N LEU A 144 5.06 -6.09 10.36
CA LEU A 144 3.89 -6.40 11.17
C LEU A 144 3.74 -5.31 12.24
N PRO A 145 2.52 -4.82 12.50
CA PRO A 145 2.29 -3.93 13.63
C PRO A 145 2.82 -4.60 14.90
N THR A 146 3.79 -3.97 15.58
CA THR A 146 4.34 -4.43 16.86
C THR A 146 3.34 -4.30 18.02
N GLY A 147 2.05 -4.20 17.71
CA GLY A 147 0.98 -4.31 18.67
C GLY A 147 1.13 -5.64 19.41
N LYS A 148 1.18 -5.57 20.74
CA LYS A 148 1.12 -6.76 21.60
C LYS A 148 0.03 -7.68 21.04
N PRO A 149 0.31 -8.99 20.89
CA PRO A 149 -0.77 -9.91 20.54
C PRO A 149 -1.91 -9.66 21.51
N VAL A 150 -3.09 -9.35 20.99
CA VAL A 150 -4.32 -9.35 21.79
C VAL A 150 -4.68 -10.81 22.02
N GLY A 151 -3.78 -11.50 22.72
CA GLY A 151 -4.06 -12.77 23.34
C GLY A 151 -4.78 -12.50 24.66
N MET A 152 -5.64 -13.45 25.02
CA MET A 152 -6.19 -13.58 26.36
C MET A 152 -5.09 -13.31 27.39
N SER A 153 -5.33 -12.41 28.34
CA SER A 153 -4.36 -12.10 29.38
C SER A 153 -3.99 -13.36 30.15
N ILE A 154 -2.81 -13.37 30.78
CA ILE A 154 -2.40 -14.45 31.68
C ILE A 154 -3.45 -14.69 32.79
N GLN A 155 -4.24 -13.67 33.16
CA GLN A 155 -5.35 -13.80 34.09
C GLN A 155 -6.51 -14.61 33.49
N GLU A 156 -6.97 -14.22 32.30
CA GLU A 156 -8.08 -14.86 31.60
C GLU A 156 -7.72 -16.28 31.11
N GLY A 157 -6.46 -16.54 30.77
CA GLY A 157 -5.98 -17.87 30.39
C GLY A 157 -6.01 -18.89 31.53
N ARG A 158 -5.95 -18.43 32.79
CA ARG A 158 -6.10 -19.27 33.99
C ARG A 158 -7.56 -19.67 34.24
N GLU A 159 -8.50 -18.98 33.62
CA GLU A 159 -9.93 -19.28 33.70
C GLU A 159 -10.39 -20.25 32.61
N PHE A 160 -9.52 -20.66 31.69
CA PHE A 160 -9.86 -21.64 30.65
C PHE A 160 -9.59 -23.09 31.13
N TRP A 161 -10.68 -23.85 31.27
CA TRP A 161 -10.80 -25.12 31.99
C TRP A 161 -10.26 -26.37 31.25
N SER A 162 -9.35 -26.25 30.28
CA SER A 162 -8.85 -27.44 29.57
C SER A 162 -7.75 -28.22 30.32
N PHE A 163 -7.34 -27.75 31.52
CA PHE A 163 -6.25 -28.36 32.30
C PHE A 163 -6.57 -28.51 33.79
N ARG A 164 -7.84 -28.64 34.15
CA ARG A 164 -8.21 -29.09 35.51
C ARG A 164 -8.18 -30.61 35.61
#